data_AF-A0A2Z4L888-F1
#
_entry.id   AF-A0A2Z4L888-F1
#
_cell.length_a   1.000
_cell.length_b   1.000
_cell.length_c   1.000
_cell.angle_alpha   90.00
_cell.angle_beta   90.00
_cell.angle_gamma   90.00
#
_symmetry.space_group_name_H-M   'P 1'
#
loop_
_entity.id
_entity.type
_entity.pdbx_description
1 polymer ?
#
loop_
_entity_poly.entity_id
_entity_poly.type
_entity_poly.pdbx_seq_one_letter_code
_entity_poly.pdbx_strand_id
1 'polypeptide(L)'
;MSEDKIIRKTIQIKNSLWDQFQNRIEEIYGTTYKKQGEAIETAITNYVNNIDQDPNEKEELRDTINNLKQENTQLKLDEKEAQNKIQQLDSQMQHKDNEIQHLNKEVERLEEDNNNKNNEINNMKQQSQNNRSQLESKIDELTQINENLSYENKKLTDEKTSAKLQLNDYEKDIQNINDKEKLLQQNIDKSNRNNEILQKQVNDLKEDKKKNLEEIEELKKERKRLQTENNQLTQNLVDSEAQYENQLSEYKKAVNKKEHTQEVLNKQQLELNEALKKLEKYSYAMGKLENMSLIDRLFNRIPEEVKELVAAEKAEELTE
;
A
#
# COMPACT_ATOMS: atom_id res chain seq x y z
N MET A 1 68.95 177.36 1.21
CA MET A 1 68.46 177.03 -0.15
C MET A 1 67.13 176.32 0.04
N SER A 2 66.07 176.89 -0.53
CA SER A 2 64.64 176.62 -0.33
C SER A 2 64.18 176.50 1.13
N GLU A 3 63.85 177.63 1.76
CA GLU A 3 63.11 177.67 3.02
C GLU A 3 61.69 177.14 2.80
N ASP A 4 61.31 176.10 3.53
CA ASP A 4 59.95 175.55 3.48
C ASP A 4 58.94 176.64 3.87
N LYS A 5 58.05 176.98 2.92
CA LYS A 5 56.98 177.94 3.13
C LYS A 5 55.93 177.33 4.05
N ILE A 6 56.04 177.56 5.36
CA ILE A 6 55.09 177.04 6.35
C ILE A 6 53.70 177.64 6.10
N ILE A 7 52.76 176.82 5.62
CA ILE A 7 51.34 177.18 5.49
C ILE A 7 50.62 176.75 6.76
N ARG A 8 50.17 177.71 7.60
CA ARG A 8 49.32 177.39 8.76
C ARG A 8 47.87 177.21 8.33
N LYS A 9 47.35 175.99 8.43
CA LYS A 9 45.91 175.69 8.35
C LYS A 9 45.43 175.19 9.71
N THR A 10 44.36 175.77 10.23
CA THR A 10 43.73 175.33 11.48
C THR A 10 42.62 174.34 11.16
N ILE A 11 42.65 173.17 11.80
CA ILE A 11 41.65 172.10 11.65
C ILE A 11 40.97 171.91 13.01
N GLN A 12 39.64 171.80 13.03
CA GLN A 12 38.92 171.47 14.27
C GLN A 12 38.86 169.96 14.44
N ILE A 13 39.43 169.45 15.52
CA ILE A 13 39.42 168.03 15.88
C ILE A 13 38.68 167.92 17.21
N LYS A 14 37.86 166.88 17.38
CA LYS A 14 37.20 166.62 18.67
C LYS A 14 38.26 166.36 19.74
N ASN A 15 38.16 167.02 20.90
CA ASN A 15 39.16 166.90 21.98
C ASN A 15 39.43 165.44 22.35
N SER A 16 38.39 164.60 22.49
CA SER A 16 38.59 163.18 22.84
C SER A 16 39.43 162.40 21.83
N LEU A 17 39.30 162.72 20.54
CA LEU A 17 40.08 162.10 19.48
C LEU A 17 41.52 162.64 19.47
N TRP A 18 41.67 163.94 19.73
CA TRP A 18 42.98 164.58 19.86
C TRP A 18 43.75 164.01 21.05
N ASP A 19 43.11 163.85 22.21
CA ASP A 19 43.72 163.30 23.41
C ASP A 19 44.11 161.82 23.21
N GLN A 20 43.26 161.01 22.57
CA GLN A 20 43.59 159.62 22.24
C GLN A 20 44.75 159.53 21.25
N PHE A 21 44.77 160.40 20.23
CA PHE A 21 45.87 160.48 19.29
C PHE A 21 47.17 160.86 19.99
N GLN A 22 47.16 161.90 20.83
CA GLN A 22 48.33 162.31 21.60
C GLN A 22 48.83 161.17 22.50
N ASN A 23 47.95 160.48 23.22
CA ASN A 23 48.33 159.34 24.06
C ASN A 23 48.96 158.20 23.25
N ARG A 24 48.41 157.88 22.06
CA ARG A 24 48.94 156.84 21.18
C ARG A 24 50.29 157.22 20.59
N ILE A 25 50.49 158.50 20.26
CA ILE A 25 51.80 159.02 19.83
C ILE A 25 52.82 158.95 20.98
N GLU A 26 52.43 159.35 22.19
CA GLU A 26 53.28 159.24 23.38
C GLU A 26 53.66 157.79 23.70
N GLU A 27 52.73 156.85 23.59
CA GLU A 27 52.95 155.41 23.82
C GLU A 27 53.94 154.80 22.83
N ILE A 28 53.83 155.16 21.54
CA ILE A 28 54.63 154.52 20.47
C ILE A 28 55.99 155.19 20.30
N TYR A 29 56.07 156.52 20.42
CA TYR A 29 57.28 157.29 20.08
C TYR A 29 57.99 157.90 21.28
N GLY A 30 57.33 158.01 22.44
CA GLY A 30 57.85 158.63 23.65
C GLY A 30 57.97 160.16 23.53
N THR A 31 57.49 160.90 24.52
CA THR A 31 57.70 162.36 24.59
C THR A 31 58.38 162.76 25.91
N THR A 32 59.17 163.84 25.87
CA THR A 32 59.58 164.55 27.08
C THR A 32 58.81 165.87 27.18
N TYR A 33 58.44 166.22 28.42
CA TYR A 33 57.46 167.26 28.77
C TYR A 33 57.51 168.51 27.86
N LYS A 34 56.42 168.76 27.14
CA LYS A 34 56.17 169.89 26.21
C LYS A 34 56.88 169.88 24.83
N LYS A 35 57.52 168.78 24.41
CA LYS A 35 58.02 168.60 23.03
C LYS A 35 57.17 167.64 22.18
N GLN A 36 55.84 167.81 22.20
CA GLN A 36 54.92 166.95 21.44
C GLN A 36 54.95 167.20 19.92
N GLY A 37 55.37 168.38 19.47
CA GLY A 37 55.42 168.73 18.05
C GLY A 37 56.33 167.81 17.23
N GLU A 38 57.52 167.49 17.76
CA GLU A 38 58.52 166.67 17.07
C GLU A 38 58.09 165.19 16.97
N ALA A 39 57.43 164.67 18.00
CA ALA A 39 56.86 163.32 17.99
C ALA A 39 55.62 163.22 17.07
N ILE A 40 54.79 164.26 17.02
CA ILE A 40 53.66 164.31 16.08
C ILE A 40 54.17 164.45 14.64
N GLU A 41 55.20 165.26 14.40
CA GLU A 41 55.83 165.38 13.09
C GLU A 41 56.49 164.06 12.66
N THR A 42 57.16 163.36 13.58
CA THR A 42 57.70 162.00 13.34
C THR A 42 56.59 161.00 13.08
N ALA A 43 55.48 161.05 13.82
CA ALA A 43 54.35 160.16 13.63
C ALA A 43 53.59 160.43 12.32
N ILE A 44 53.44 161.70 11.92
CA ILE A 44 52.86 162.08 10.63
C ILE A 44 53.83 161.69 9.52
N THR A 45 55.13 161.90 9.68
CA THR A 45 56.15 161.48 8.71
C THR A 45 56.14 159.96 8.54
N ASN A 46 56.06 159.20 9.64
CA ASN A 46 55.91 157.75 9.61
C ASN A 46 54.56 157.33 9.03
N TYR A 47 53.46 158.00 9.37
CA TYR A 47 52.15 157.69 8.79
C TYR A 47 52.16 157.94 7.27
N VAL A 48 52.67 159.09 6.83
CA VAL A 48 52.76 159.47 5.41
C VAL A 48 53.73 158.57 4.65
N ASN A 49 54.87 158.20 5.23
CA ASN A 49 55.86 157.34 4.59
C ASN A 49 55.54 155.84 4.70
N ASN A 50 54.79 155.43 5.72
CA ASN A 50 54.40 154.03 5.96
C ASN A 50 52.98 153.71 5.45
N ILE A 51 52.27 154.65 4.80
CA ILE A 51 51.00 154.36 4.11
C ILE A 51 51.15 153.24 3.06
N ASP A 52 52.37 153.03 2.54
CA ASP A 52 52.67 151.98 1.56
C ASP A 52 53.39 150.75 2.12
N GLN A 53 53.83 150.75 3.39
CA GLN A 53 54.64 149.67 3.96
C GLN A 53 54.51 149.59 5.50
N ASP A 54 53.62 148.73 6.01
CA ASP A 54 54.08 147.76 7.02
C ASP A 54 54.53 146.51 6.23
N PRO A 55 55.83 146.40 5.91
CA PRO A 55 56.35 145.25 5.17
C PRO A 55 56.06 143.94 5.91
N ASN A 56 55.96 143.96 7.24
CA ASN A 56 55.77 142.75 8.04
C ASN A 56 54.35 142.21 7.87
N GLU A 57 53.30 143.04 7.95
CA GLU A 57 51.91 142.60 7.76
C GLU A 57 51.66 142.12 6.31
N LYS A 58 52.29 142.79 5.33
CA LYS A 58 52.21 142.38 3.92
C LYS A 58 52.95 141.07 3.65
N GLU A 59 54.07 140.83 4.32
CA GLU A 59 54.82 139.58 4.22
C GLU A 59 54.11 138.44 4.94
N GLU A 60 53.53 138.67 6.12
CA GLU A 60 52.68 137.71 6.84
C GLU A 60 51.45 137.30 6.02
N LEU A 61 50.79 138.26 5.35
CA LEU A 61 49.69 137.98 4.43
C LEU A 61 50.14 137.19 3.20
N ARG A 62 51.35 137.46 2.67
CA ARG A 62 51.92 136.68 1.56
C ARG A 62 52.25 135.26 1.98
N ASP A 63 52.82 135.08 3.15
CA ASP A 63 53.11 133.76 3.74
C ASP A 63 51.82 132.99 3.97
N THR A 64 50.79 133.65 4.50
CA THR A 64 49.46 133.06 4.67
C THR A 64 48.85 132.64 3.32
N ILE A 65 48.93 133.49 2.29
CA ILE A 65 48.46 133.17 0.94
C ILE A 65 49.25 132.00 0.34
N ASN A 66 50.56 131.95 0.54
CA ASN A 66 51.41 130.87 0.05
C ASN A 66 51.09 129.54 0.75
N ASN A 67 50.90 129.57 2.06
CA ASN A 67 50.47 128.41 2.85
C ASN A 67 49.09 127.91 2.40
N LEU A 68 48.11 128.81 2.24
CA LEU A 68 46.77 128.46 1.74
C LEU A 68 46.82 127.88 0.31
N LYS A 69 47.71 128.37 -0.55
CA LYS A 69 47.91 127.80 -1.90
C LYS A 69 48.51 126.40 -1.85
N GLN A 70 49.49 126.18 -0.98
CA GLN A 70 50.08 124.85 -0.77
C GLN A 70 49.04 123.88 -0.22
N GLU A 71 48.28 124.29 0.80
CA GLU A 71 47.20 123.49 1.39
C GLU A 71 46.12 123.15 0.34
N ASN A 72 45.68 124.12 -0.46
CA ASN A 72 44.71 123.88 -1.53
C ASN A 72 45.27 122.93 -2.62
N THR A 73 46.57 122.99 -2.88
CA THR A 73 47.23 122.04 -3.79
C THR A 73 47.23 120.63 -3.21
N GLN A 74 47.51 120.50 -1.90
CA GLN A 74 47.48 119.22 -1.20
C GLN A 74 46.05 118.64 -1.15
N LEU A 75 45.05 119.45 -0.80
CA LEU A 75 43.65 119.03 -0.77
C LEU A 75 43.16 118.51 -2.12
N LYS A 76 43.61 119.11 -3.24
CA LYS A 76 43.29 118.59 -4.58
C LYS A 76 43.97 117.24 -4.89
N LEU A 77 45.18 117.03 -4.37
CA LEU A 77 45.85 115.73 -4.49
C LEU A 77 45.10 114.68 -3.68
N ASP A 78 44.73 114.99 -2.44
CA ASP A 78 43.98 114.11 -1.55
C ASP A 78 42.59 113.78 -2.13
N GLU A 79 41.91 114.78 -2.71
CA GLU A 79 40.63 114.59 -3.40
C GLU A 79 40.76 113.61 -4.57
N LYS A 80 41.82 113.77 -5.39
CA LYS A 80 42.09 112.87 -6.51
C LYS A 80 42.43 111.46 -6.04
N GLU A 81 43.19 111.32 -4.96
CA GLU A 81 43.51 110.02 -4.37
C GLU A 81 42.25 109.34 -3.83
N ALA A 82 41.39 110.07 -3.12
CA ALA A 82 40.11 109.59 -2.64
C ALA A 82 39.20 109.13 -3.80
N GLN A 83 39.11 109.91 -4.89
CA GLN A 83 38.36 109.54 -6.10
C GLN A 83 38.87 108.24 -6.72
N ASN A 84 40.19 108.09 -6.86
CA ASN A 84 40.79 106.85 -7.37
C ASN A 84 40.45 105.66 -6.47
N LYS A 85 40.46 105.84 -5.15
CA LYS A 85 40.12 104.79 -4.19
C LYS A 85 38.63 104.41 -4.25
N ILE A 86 37.75 105.39 -4.42
CA ILE A 86 36.31 105.15 -4.64
C ILE A 86 36.11 104.30 -5.90
N GLN A 87 36.75 104.65 -7.02
CA GLN A 87 36.62 103.88 -8.27
C GLN A 87 37.13 102.43 -8.14
N GLN A 88 38.23 102.22 -7.39
CA GLN A 88 38.74 100.89 -7.10
C GLN A 88 37.76 100.08 -6.25
N LEU A 89 37.20 100.69 -5.21
CA LEU A 89 36.20 100.04 -4.34
C LEU A 89 34.92 99.70 -5.11
N ASP A 90 34.42 100.59 -5.96
CA ASP A 90 33.25 100.32 -6.82
C ASP A 90 33.49 99.11 -7.74
N SER A 91 34.67 99.03 -8.34
CA SER A 91 35.05 97.89 -9.19
C SER A 91 35.10 96.58 -8.40
N GLN A 92 35.61 96.63 -7.16
CA GLN A 92 35.63 95.46 -6.26
C GLN A 92 34.23 95.05 -5.81
N MET A 93 33.35 96.01 -5.49
CA MET A 93 31.96 95.73 -5.16
C MET A 93 31.24 95.07 -6.33
N GLN A 94 31.37 95.58 -7.55
CA GLN A 94 30.76 94.97 -8.74
C GLN A 94 31.24 93.53 -8.97
N HIS A 95 32.54 93.28 -8.78
CA HIS A 95 33.06 91.91 -8.86
C HIS A 95 32.43 91.02 -7.79
N LYS A 96 32.33 91.50 -6.55
CA LYS A 96 31.71 90.75 -5.45
C LYS A 96 30.23 90.50 -5.67
N ASP A 97 29.48 91.45 -6.23
CA ASP A 97 28.08 91.28 -6.59
C ASP A 97 27.89 90.19 -7.65
N ASN A 98 28.76 90.15 -8.66
CA ASN A 98 28.75 89.09 -9.67
C ASN A 98 29.06 87.71 -9.08
N GLU A 99 30.03 87.65 -8.15
CA GLU A 99 30.38 86.41 -7.43
C GLU A 99 29.20 85.92 -6.58
N ILE A 100 28.52 86.82 -5.86
CA ILE A 100 27.31 86.51 -5.09
C ILE A 100 26.19 85.97 -5.99
N GLN A 101 25.95 86.61 -7.15
CA GLN A 101 24.93 86.13 -8.09
C GLN A 101 25.25 84.73 -8.62
N HIS A 102 26.51 84.43 -8.92
CA HIS A 102 26.92 83.10 -9.35
C HIS A 102 26.69 82.07 -8.25
N LEU A 103 27.14 82.37 -7.02
CA LEU A 103 26.97 81.48 -5.88
C LEU A 103 25.50 81.20 -5.58
N ASN A 104 24.61 82.21 -5.67
CA ASN A 104 23.18 82.01 -5.47
C ASN A 104 22.59 81.03 -6.50
N LYS A 105 22.97 81.12 -7.78
CA LYS A 105 22.54 80.17 -8.81
C LYS A 105 23.06 78.75 -8.56
N GLU A 106 24.30 78.62 -8.07
CA GLU A 106 24.87 77.33 -7.69
C GLU A 106 24.07 76.69 -6.54
N VAL A 107 23.71 77.49 -5.53
CA VAL A 107 22.87 77.05 -4.40
C VAL A 107 21.50 76.58 -4.88
N GLU A 108 20.80 77.35 -5.71
CA GLU A 108 19.50 76.96 -6.28
C GLU A 108 19.59 75.62 -7.04
N ARG A 109 20.64 75.43 -7.85
CA ARG A 109 20.86 74.17 -8.57
C ARG A 109 21.11 72.99 -7.62
N LEU A 110 21.91 73.21 -6.58
CA LEU A 110 22.19 72.17 -5.58
C LEU A 110 20.96 71.81 -4.77
N GLU A 111 20.09 72.77 -4.45
CA GLU A 111 18.81 72.53 -3.79
C GLU A 111 17.87 71.69 -4.66
N GLU A 112 17.79 72.00 -5.96
CA GLU A 112 17.00 71.21 -6.92
C GLU A 112 17.52 69.77 -7.05
N ASP A 113 18.83 69.59 -7.20
CA ASP A 113 19.46 68.26 -7.28
C ASP A 113 19.25 67.45 -5.99
N ASN A 114 19.33 68.10 -4.82
CA ASN A 114 19.08 67.46 -3.54
C ASN A 114 17.61 67.04 -3.39
N ASN A 115 16.67 67.87 -3.84
CA ASN A 115 15.24 67.52 -3.87
C ASN A 115 14.97 66.32 -4.78
N ASN A 116 15.57 66.29 -5.97
CA ASN A 116 15.45 65.17 -6.91
C ASN A 116 16.00 63.87 -6.32
N LYS A 117 17.18 63.91 -5.72
CA LYS A 117 17.79 62.74 -5.04
C LYS A 117 16.94 62.26 -3.87
N ASN A 118 16.36 63.16 -3.08
CA ASN A 118 15.46 62.79 -1.99
C ASN A 118 14.20 62.08 -2.50
N ASN A 119 13.63 62.54 -3.61
CA ASN A 119 12.49 61.88 -4.25
C ASN A 119 12.85 60.47 -4.75
N GLU A 120 14.03 60.32 -5.37
CA GLU A 120 14.51 59.02 -5.85
C GLU A 120 14.73 58.03 -4.68
N ILE A 121 15.33 58.50 -3.58
CA ILE A 121 15.49 57.71 -2.35
C ILE A 121 14.15 57.26 -1.79
N ASN A 122 13.15 58.14 -1.75
CA ASN A 122 11.82 57.80 -1.24
C ASN A 122 11.13 56.75 -2.13
N ASN A 123 11.24 56.88 -3.45
CA ASN A 123 10.69 55.91 -4.40
C ASN A 123 11.37 54.54 -4.24
N MET A 124 12.71 54.50 -4.17
CA MET A 124 13.46 53.27 -3.95
C MET A 124 13.08 52.61 -2.61
N LYS A 125 12.88 53.41 -1.55
CA LYS A 125 12.47 52.91 -0.24
C LYS A 125 11.08 52.27 -0.30
N GLN A 126 10.11 52.90 -0.97
CA GLN A 126 8.78 52.33 -1.17
C GLN A 126 8.83 51.04 -2.00
N GLN A 127 9.61 51.02 -3.08
CA GLN A 127 9.76 49.83 -3.92
C GLN A 127 10.37 48.66 -3.14
N SER A 128 11.42 48.93 -2.34
CA SER A 128 12.03 47.91 -1.48
C SER A 128 11.05 47.35 -0.45
N GLN A 129 10.18 48.20 0.09
CA GLN A 129 9.18 47.79 1.08
C GLN A 129 8.08 46.93 0.44
N ASN A 130 7.60 47.30 -0.75
CA ASN A 130 6.65 46.51 -1.52
C ASN A 130 7.22 45.13 -1.90
N ASN A 131 8.46 45.09 -2.39
CA ASN A 131 9.14 43.84 -2.74
C ASN A 131 9.28 42.93 -1.51
N ARG A 132 9.62 43.50 -0.35
CA ARG A 132 9.71 42.76 0.91
C ARG A 132 8.37 42.12 1.28
N SER A 133 7.28 42.89 1.26
CA SER A 133 5.95 42.36 1.59
C SER A 133 5.49 41.28 0.60
N GLN A 134 5.80 41.41 -0.69
CA GLN A 134 5.51 40.38 -1.69
C GLN A 134 6.31 39.09 -1.43
N LEU A 135 7.59 39.22 -1.06
CA LEU A 135 8.42 38.07 -0.73
C LEU A 135 7.95 37.38 0.56
N GLU A 136 7.59 38.13 1.60
CA GLU A 136 7.03 37.58 2.84
C GLU A 136 5.75 36.79 2.56
N SER A 137 4.79 37.36 1.81
CA SER A 137 3.57 36.65 1.41
C SER A 137 3.85 35.35 0.64
N LYS A 138 4.84 35.37 -0.26
CA LYS A 138 5.20 34.20 -1.06
C LYS A 138 5.90 33.12 -0.22
N ILE A 139 6.68 33.52 0.78
CA ILE A 139 7.29 32.60 1.75
C ILE A 139 6.21 31.91 2.57
N ASP A 140 5.19 32.65 3.03
CA ASP A 140 4.07 32.09 3.80
C ASP A 140 3.27 31.07 2.96
N GLU A 141 2.93 31.43 1.71
CA GLU A 141 2.26 30.52 0.77
C GLU A 141 3.06 29.23 0.54
N LEU A 142 4.38 29.35 0.29
CA LEU A 142 5.25 28.20 0.06
C LEU A 142 5.37 27.33 1.33
N THR A 143 5.40 27.95 2.50
CA THR A 143 5.46 27.24 3.78
C THR A 143 4.19 26.41 3.98
N GLN A 144 3.02 27.01 3.76
CA GLN A 144 1.73 26.31 3.87
C GLN A 144 1.61 25.16 2.85
N ILE A 145 2.04 25.36 1.61
CA ILE A 145 2.07 24.30 0.60
C ILE A 145 2.97 23.14 1.05
N ASN A 146 4.15 23.44 1.60
CA ASN A 146 5.09 22.42 2.04
C ASN A 146 4.57 21.62 3.24
N GLU A 147 3.89 22.28 4.19
CA GLU A 147 3.21 21.61 5.30
C GLU A 147 2.11 20.66 4.81
N ASN A 148 1.28 21.11 3.86
CA ASN A 148 0.23 20.28 3.26
C ASN A 148 0.82 19.06 2.53
N LEU A 149 1.86 19.25 1.72
CA LEU A 149 2.55 18.16 1.02
C LEU A 149 3.18 17.16 1.99
N SER A 150 3.75 17.64 3.10
CA SER A 150 4.30 16.80 4.16
C SER A 150 3.23 15.93 4.80
N TYR A 151 2.06 16.51 5.11
CA TYR A 151 0.91 15.78 5.64
C TYR A 151 0.39 14.72 4.66
N GLU A 152 0.20 15.08 3.39
CA GLU A 152 -0.25 14.18 2.32
C GLU A 152 0.72 13.00 2.16
N ASN A 153 2.03 13.27 2.14
CA ASN A 153 3.06 12.22 2.05
C ASN A 153 3.02 11.25 3.23
N LYS A 154 2.79 11.75 4.45
CA LYS A 154 2.65 10.89 5.63
C LYS A 154 1.42 10.00 5.50
N LYS A 155 0.27 10.56 5.13
CA LYS A 155 -0.97 9.82 4.91
C LYS A 155 -0.81 8.71 3.86
N LEU A 156 -0.22 9.03 2.70
CA LEU A 156 0.05 8.04 1.64
C LEU A 156 1.01 6.94 2.10
N THR A 157 1.97 7.26 2.97
CA THR A 157 2.89 6.28 3.55
C THR A 157 2.17 5.31 4.48
N ASP A 158 1.24 5.80 5.30
CA ASP A 158 0.43 4.99 6.21
C ASP A 158 -0.54 4.08 5.42
N GLU A 159 -1.19 4.62 4.38
CA GLU A 159 -2.05 3.86 3.46
C GLU A 159 -1.26 2.75 2.74
N LYS A 160 -0.07 3.07 2.22
CA LYS A 160 0.82 2.08 1.59
C LYS A 160 1.22 0.96 2.54
N THR A 161 1.51 1.30 3.79
CA THR A 161 1.86 0.32 4.82
C THR A 161 0.68 -0.60 5.14
N SER A 162 -0.52 -0.04 5.24
CA SER A 162 -1.75 -0.79 5.50
C SER A 162 -2.10 -1.73 4.34
N ALA A 163 -2.01 -1.25 3.09
CA ALA A 163 -2.19 -2.07 1.90
C ALA A 163 -1.18 -3.22 1.82
N LYS A 164 0.08 -2.99 2.22
CA LYS A 164 1.11 -4.03 2.26
C LYS A 164 0.81 -5.12 3.29
N LEU A 165 0.25 -4.75 4.45
CA LEU A 165 -0.18 -5.73 5.46
C LEU A 165 -1.34 -6.58 4.93
N GLN A 166 -2.35 -5.96 4.32
CA GLN A 166 -3.47 -6.68 3.71
C GLN A 166 -3.02 -7.64 2.61
N LEU A 167 -2.05 -7.23 1.77
CA LEU A 167 -1.47 -8.11 0.75
C LEU A 167 -0.85 -9.37 1.37
N ASN A 168 -0.10 -9.23 2.46
CA ASN A 168 0.52 -10.36 3.16
C ASN A 168 -0.54 -11.34 3.72
N ASP A 169 -1.64 -10.80 4.25
CA ASP A 169 -2.74 -11.63 4.74
C ASP A 169 -3.42 -12.39 3.59
N TYR A 170 -3.67 -11.74 2.46
CA TYR A 170 -4.18 -12.43 1.26
C TYR A 170 -3.21 -13.51 0.72
N GLU A 171 -1.90 -13.26 0.74
CA GLU A 171 -0.89 -14.26 0.36
C GLU A 171 -0.96 -15.51 1.25
N LYS A 172 -1.12 -15.34 2.57
CA LYS A 172 -1.31 -16.45 3.51
C LYS A 172 -2.62 -17.20 3.25
N ASP A 173 -3.70 -16.49 2.98
CA ASP A 173 -4.99 -17.11 2.67
C ASP A 173 -4.93 -17.94 1.40
N ILE A 174 -4.29 -17.42 0.34
CA ILE A 174 -4.05 -18.17 -0.91
C ILE A 174 -3.23 -19.44 -0.62
N GLN A 175 -2.17 -19.35 0.17
CA GLN A 175 -1.37 -20.52 0.52
C GLN A 175 -2.20 -21.58 1.27
N ASN A 176 -3.01 -21.15 2.24
CA ASN A 176 -3.89 -22.03 2.99
C ASN A 176 -4.94 -22.72 2.09
N ILE A 177 -5.48 -22.00 1.11
CA ILE A 177 -6.42 -22.56 0.13
C ILE A 177 -5.72 -23.60 -0.76
N ASN A 178 -4.53 -23.29 -1.27
CA ASN A 178 -3.74 -24.22 -2.09
C ASN A 178 -3.42 -25.52 -1.34
N ASP A 179 -3.05 -25.42 -0.06
CA ASP A 179 -2.77 -26.59 0.77
C ASP A 179 -4.03 -27.45 0.99
N LYS A 180 -5.20 -26.82 1.19
CA LYS A 180 -6.49 -27.52 1.27
C LYS A 180 -6.86 -28.19 -0.06
N GLU A 181 -6.66 -27.51 -1.18
CA GLU A 181 -6.94 -28.04 -2.52
C GLU A 181 -6.07 -29.28 -2.78
N LYS A 182 -4.78 -29.22 -2.46
CA LYS A 182 -3.87 -30.37 -2.57
C LYS A 182 -4.33 -31.57 -1.74
N LEU A 183 -4.80 -31.33 -0.51
CA LEU A 183 -5.33 -32.39 0.36
C LEU A 183 -6.63 -32.99 -0.19
N LEU A 184 -7.53 -32.14 -0.71
CA LEU A 184 -8.76 -32.60 -1.36
C LEU A 184 -8.46 -33.45 -2.59
N GLN A 185 -7.51 -33.03 -3.43
CA GLN A 185 -7.10 -33.79 -4.60
C GLN A 185 -6.55 -35.17 -4.23
N GLN A 186 -5.70 -35.25 -3.20
CA GLN A 186 -5.19 -36.54 -2.69
C GLN A 186 -6.33 -37.46 -2.21
N ASN A 187 -7.35 -36.90 -1.56
CA ASN A 187 -8.51 -37.65 -1.11
C ASN A 187 -9.36 -38.15 -2.29
N ILE A 188 -9.55 -37.32 -3.32
CA ILE A 188 -10.22 -37.71 -4.57
C ILE A 188 -9.48 -38.88 -5.24
N ASP A 189 -8.16 -38.77 -5.39
CA ASP A 189 -7.33 -39.81 -6.00
C ASP A 189 -7.43 -41.14 -5.23
N LYS A 190 -7.42 -41.08 -3.89
CA LYS A 190 -7.61 -42.26 -3.04
C LYS A 190 -9.00 -42.88 -3.22
N SER A 191 -10.04 -42.05 -3.27
CA SER A 191 -11.41 -42.50 -3.48
C SER A 191 -11.58 -43.17 -4.86
N ASN A 192 -11.00 -42.57 -5.91
CA ASN A 192 -11.01 -43.13 -7.26
C ASN A 192 -10.32 -44.50 -7.33
N ARG A 193 -9.14 -44.65 -6.71
CA ARG A 193 -8.46 -45.96 -6.60
C ARG A 193 -9.32 -47.00 -5.88
N ASN A 194 -9.98 -46.62 -4.80
CA ASN A 194 -10.88 -47.52 -4.08
C ASN A 194 -12.07 -47.95 -4.97
N ASN A 195 -12.66 -47.00 -5.71
CA ASN A 195 -13.74 -47.30 -6.65
C ASN A 195 -13.28 -48.25 -7.76
N GLU A 196 -12.08 -48.08 -8.30
CA GLU A 196 -11.50 -49.01 -9.29
C GLU A 196 -11.34 -50.43 -8.72
N ILE A 197 -10.86 -50.55 -7.48
CA ILE A 197 -10.72 -51.85 -6.79
C ILE A 197 -12.09 -52.50 -6.59
N LEU A 198 -13.07 -51.74 -6.07
CA LEU A 198 -14.44 -52.23 -5.87
C LEU A 198 -15.07 -52.65 -7.19
N GLN A 199 -14.85 -51.90 -8.26
CA GLN A 199 -15.37 -52.22 -9.59
C GLN A 199 -14.80 -53.54 -10.11
N LYS A 200 -13.50 -53.81 -9.90
CA LYS A 200 -12.87 -55.10 -10.22
C LYS A 200 -13.51 -56.23 -9.42
N GLN A 201 -13.63 -56.08 -8.10
CA GLN A 201 -14.27 -57.08 -7.24
C GLN A 201 -15.71 -57.38 -7.65
N VAL A 202 -16.50 -56.36 -8.03
CA VAL A 202 -17.86 -56.55 -8.54
C VAL A 202 -17.87 -57.34 -9.85
N ASN A 203 -16.91 -57.11 -10.74
CA ASN A 203 -16.81 -57.86 -12.00
C ASN A 203 -16.41 -59.32 -11.75
N ASP A 204 -15.44 -59.56 -10.87
CA ASP A 204 -15.01 -60.92 -10.49
C ASP A 204 -16.18 -61.72 -9.89
N LEU A 205 -16.93 -61.12 -8.96
CA LEU A 205 -18.12 -61.75 -8.37
C LEU A 205 -19.23 -62.02 -9.39
N LYS A 206 -19.37 -61.19 -10.43
CA LYS A 206 -20.34 -61.44 -11.52
C LYS A 206 -19.93 -62.65 -12.35
N GLU A 207 -18.64 -62.78 -12.67
CA GLU A 207 -18.11 -63.95 -13.38
C GLU A 207 -18.26 -65.23 -12.55
N ASP A 208 -17.94 -65.18 -11.26
CA ASP A 208 -18.13 -66.32 -10.35
C ASP A 208 -19.61 -66.70 -10.25
N LYS A 209 -20.51 -65.73 -10.13
CA LYS A 209 -21.95 -65.98 -10.16
C LYS A 209 -22.40 -66.67 -11.45
N LYS A 210 -21.85 -66.27 -12.60
CA LYS A 210 -22.16 -66.88 -13.89
C LYS A 210 -21.70 -68.34 -13.94
N LYS A 211 -20.45 -68.61 -13.55
CA LYS A 211 -19.90 -69.99 -13.47
C LYS A 211 -20.73 -70.87 -12.54
N ASN A 212 -21.08 -70.37 -11.35
CA ASN A 212 -21.89 -71.12 -10.40
C ASN A 212 -23.30 -71.43 -10.96
N LEU A 213 -23.90 -70.53 -11.74
CA LEU A 213 -25.18 -70.79 -12.41
C LEU A 213 -25.07 -71.89 -13.48
N GLU A 214 -24.00 -71.85 -14.28
CA GLU A 214 -23.70 -72.90 -15.27
C GLU A 214 -23.51 -74.26 -14.59
N GLU A 215 -22.74 -74.31 -13.49
CA GLU A 215 -22.52 -75.51 -12.68
C GLU A 215 -23.84 -76.06 -12.08
N ILE A 216 -24.69 -75.18 -11.54
CA ILE A 216 -26.02 -75.57 -11.02
C ILE A 216 -26.88 -76.22 -12.11
N GLU A 217 -26.87 -75.68 -13.34
CA GLU A 217 -27.64 -76.26 -14.44
C GLU A 217 -27.09 -77.62 -14.88
N GLU A 218 -25.77 -77.79 -14.92
CA GLU A 218 -25.15 -79.10 -15.19
C GLU A 218 -25.48 -80.11 -14.09
N LEU A 219 -25.36 -79.74 -12.82
CA LEU A 219 -25.76 -80.59 -11.69
C LEU A 219 -27.25 -80.98 -11.72
N LYS A 220 -28.13 -80.07 -12.16
CA LYS A 220 -29.56 -80.39 -12.35
C LYS A 220 -29.78 -81.41 -13.46
N LYS A 221 -29.10 -81.27 -14.61
CA LYS A 221 -29.18 -82.25 -15.71
C LYS A 221 -28.69 -83.61 -15.24
N GLU A 222 -27.56 -83.64 -14.55
CA GLU A 222 -26.97 -84.86 -14.02
C GLU A 222 -27.90 -85.54 -13.00
N ARG A 223 -28.48 -84.76 -12.07
CA ARG A 223 -29.48 -85.27 -11.13
C ARG A 223 -30.70 -85.87 -11.83
N LYS A 224 -31.20 -85.24 -12.90
CA LYS A 224 -32.32 -85.80 -13.69
C LYS A 224 -31.93 -87.11 -14.35
N ARG A 225 -30.74 -87.19 -14.94
CA ARG A 225 -30.21 -88.42 -15.56
C ARG A 225 -30.14 -89.56 -14.55
N LEU A 226 -29.49 -89.34 -13.41
CA LEU A 226 -29.38 -90.32 -12.33
C LEU A 226 -30.75 -90.73 -11.78
N GLN A 227 -31.72 -89.81 -11.69
CA GLN A 227 -33.07 -90.14 -11.26
C GLN A 227 -33.78 -91.07 -12.27
N THR A 228 -33.63 -90.81 -13.57
CA THR A 228 -34.18 -91.70 -14.62
C THR A 228 -33.52 -93.08 -14.56
N GLU A 229 -32.19 -93.13 -14.42
CA GLU A 229 -31.43 -94.38 -14.30
C GLU A 229 -31.84 -95.17 -13.05
N ASN A 230 -31.99 -94.51 -11.91
CA ASN A 230 -32.42 -95.15 -10.66
C ASN A 230 -33.86 -95.70 -10.75
N ASN A 231 -34.77 -94.96 -11.41
CA ASN A 231 -36.12 -95.45 -11.68
C ASN A 231 -36.12 -96.70 -12.57
N GLN A 232 -35.28 -96.72 -13.62
CA GLN A 232 -35.13 -97.89 -14.49
C GLN A 232 -34.56 -99.08 -13.73
N LEU A 233 -33.51 -98.88 -12.92
CA LEU A 233 -32.95 -99.93 -12.07
C LEU A 233 -33.96 -100.47 -11.07
N THR A 234 -34.77 -99.60 -10.46
CA THR A 234 -35.84 -100.00 -9.55
C THR A 234 -36.89 -100.85 -10.27
N GLN A 235 -37.33 -100.44 -11.47
CA GLN A 235 -38.28 -101.23 -12.26
C GLN A 235 -37.68 -102.60 -12.65
N ASN A 236 -36.43 -102.62 -13.13
CA ASN A 236 -35.74 -103.86 -13.48
C ASN A 236 -35.61 -104.79 -12.26
N LEU A 237 -35.38 -104.24 -11.06
CA LEU A 237 -35.34 -105.01 -9.82
C LEU A 237 -36.71 -105.64 -9.51
N VAL A 238 -37.79 -104.85 -9.57
CA VAL A 238 -39.17 -105.34 -9.38
C VAL A 238 -39.51 -106.45 -10.37
N ASP A 239 -39.16 -106.27 -11.65
CA ASP A 239 -39.40 -107.26 -12.70
C ASP A 239 -38.62 -108.55 -12.42
N SER A 240 -37.37 -108.44 -11.98
CA SER A 240 -36.53 -109.59 -11.60
C SER A 240 -37.05 -110.30 -10.36
N GLU A 241 -37.54 -109.58 -9.35
CA GLU A 241 -38.16 -110.14 -8.15
C GLU A 241 -39.44 -110.92 -8.51
N ALA A 242 -40.29 -110.35 -9.37
CA ALA A 242 -41.50 -111.02 -9.85
C ALA A 242 -41.19 -112.29 -10.66
N GLN A 243 -40.14 -112.26 -11.50
CA GLN A 243 -39.65 -113.45 -12.19
C GLN A 243 -39.17 -114.52 -11.20
N TYR A 244 -38.43 -114.12 -10.16
CA TYR A 244 -37.94 -115.03 -9.14
C TYR A 244 -39.09 -115.64 -8.30
N GLU A 245 -40.09 -114.84 -7.91
CA GLU A 245 -41.28 -115.34 -7.22
C GLU A 245 -42.08 -116.34 -8.07
N ASN A 246 -42.23 -116.07 -9.38
CA ASN A 246 -42.85 -117.00 -10.31
C ASN A 246 -42.08 -118.32 -10.38
N GLN A 247 -40.75 -118.28 -10.53
CA GLN A 247 -39.91 -119.48 -10.49
C GLN A 247 -40.02 -120.23 -9.17
N LEU A 248 -40.09 -119.52 -8.03
CA LEU A 248 -40.27 -120.13 -6.71
C LEU A 248 -41.63 -120.84 -6.59
N SER A 249 -42.69 -120.24 -7.14
CA SER A 249 -44.04 -120.81 -7.19
C SER A 249 -44.08 -122.08 -8.07
N GLU A 250 -43.45 -122.04 -9.24
CA GLU A 250 -43.28 -123.21 -10.11
C GLU A 250 -42.47 -124.32 -9.43
N TYR A 251 -41.38 -123.97 -8.75
CA TYR A 251 -40.59 -124.90 -7.97
C TYR A 251 -41.42 -125.55 -6.85
N LYS A 252 -42.21 -124.77 -6.09
CA LYS A 252 -43.14 -125.31 -5.08
C LYS A 252 -44.17 -126.28 -5.70
N LYS A 253 -44.76 -125.94 -6.86
CA LYS A 253 -45.66 -126.85 -7.58
C LYS A 253 -44.96 -128.15 -7.99
N ALA A 254 -43.72 -128.07 -8.46
CA ALA A 254 -42.93 -129.24 -8.84
C ALA A 254 -42.60 -130.12 -7.62
N VAL A 255 -42.25 -129.52 -6.48
CA VAL A 255 -42.03 -130.22 -5.21
C VAL A 255 -43.32 -130.93 -4.77
N ASN A 256 -44.46 -130.22 -4.73
CA ASN A 256 -45.74 -130.83 -4.35
C ASN A 256 -46.13 -131.98 -5.29
N LYS A 257 -45.90 -131.84 -6.60
CA LYS A 257 -46.11 -132.93 -7.56
C LYS A 257 -45.21 -134.12 -7.27
N LYS A 258 -43.92 -133.88 -6.96
CA LYS A 258 -42.97 -134.94 -6.59
C LYS A 258 -43.40 -135.64 -5.29
N GLU A 259 -43.81 -134.90 -4.28
CA GLU A 259 -44.33 -135.45 -3.02
C GLU A 259 -45.58 -136.29 -3.25
N HIS A 260 -46.56 -135.78 -4.00
CA HIS A 260 -47.76 -136.55 -4.35
C HIS A 260 -47.42 -137.82 -5.14
N THR A 261 -46.51 -137.73 -6.11
CA THR A 261 -46.04 -138.89 -6.88
C THR A 261 -45.34 -139.89 -5.98
N GLN A 262 -44.54 -139.43 -5.01
CA GLN A 262 -43.89 -140.26 -4.01
C GLN A 262 -44.90 -140.93 -3.06
N GLU A 263 -45.96 -140.23 -2.65
CA GLU A 263 -47.05 -140.80 -1.84
C GLU A 263 -47.81 -141.89 -2.61
N VAL A 264 -48.15 -141.64 -3.88
CA VAL A 264 -48.78 -142.64 -4.76
C VAL A 264 -47.87 -143.85 -4.91
N LEU A 265 -46.58 -143.63 -5.14
CA LEU A 265 -45.59 -144.71 -5.22
C LEU A 265 -45.54 -145.52 -3.92
N ASN A 266 -45.52 -144.85 -2.76
CA ASN A 266 -45.51 -145.50 -1.45
C ASN A 266 -46.80 -146.32 -1.21
N LYS A 267 -47.97 -145.82 -1.60
CA LYS A 267 -49.24 -146.57 -1.56
C LYS A 267 -49.20 -147.80 -2.45
N GLN A 268 -48.77 -147.65 -3.71
CA GLN A 268 -48.60 -148.77 -4.63
C GLN A 268 -47.61 -149.81 -4.08
N GLN A 269 -46.56 -149.37 -3.39
CA GLN A 269 -45.59 -150.25 -2.77
C GLN A 269 -46.17 -150.99 -1.54
N LEU A 270 -47.06 -150.35 -0.79
CA LEU A 270 -47.84 -150.97 0.29
C LEU A 270 -48.80 -152.03 -0.25
N GLU A 271 -49.57 -151.69 -1.28
CA GLU A 271 -50.48 -152.62 -1.98
C GLU A 271 -49.70 -153.80 -2.59
N LEU A 272 -48.54 -153.54 -3.18
CA LEU A 272 -47.64 -154.58 -3.70
C LEU A 272 -47.14 -155.48 -2.56
N ASN A 273 -46.77 -154.92 -1.41
CA ASN A 273 -46.34 -155.70 -0.25
C ASN A 273 -47.47 -156.55 0.34
N GLU A 274 -48.71 -156.06 0.35
CA GLU A 274 -49.87 -156.87 0.75
C GLU A 274 -50.18 -157.98 -0.25
N ALA A 275 -50.10 -157.70 -1.55
CA ALA A 275 -50.23 -158.69 -2.60
C ALA A 275 -49.13 -159.75 -2.51
N LEU A 276 -47.88 -159.35 -2.22
CA LEU A 276 -46.76 -160.26 -1.97
C LEU A 276 -46.99 -161.10 -0.72
N LYS A 277 -47.52 -160.54 0.37
CA LYS A 277 -47.89 -161.34 1.56
C LYS A 277 -49.02 -162.32 1.27
N LYS A 278 -50.03 -161.94 0.48
CA LYS A 278 -51.08 -162.86 0.01
C LYS A 278 -50.45 -163.96 -0.85
N LEU A 279 -49.53 -163.62 -1.75
CA LEU A 279 -48.79 -164.58 -2.57
C LEU A 279 -47.93 -165.53 -1.72
N GLU A 280 -47.22 -165.03 -0.70
CA GLU A 280 -46.46 -165.86 0.24
C GLU A 280 -47.38 -166.81 1.01
N LYS A 281 -48.55 -166.34 1.46
CA LYS A 281 -49.56 -167.20 2.08
C LYS A 281 -50.06 -168.29 1.11
N TYR A 282 -50.34 -167.94 -0.14
CA TYR A 282 -50.72 -168.92 -1.17
C TYR A 282 -49.58 -169.90 -1.49
N SER A 283 -48.34 -169.43 -1.58
CA SER A 283 -47.16 -170.24 -1.84
C SER A 283 -46.85 -171.18 -0.68
N TYR A 284 -47.06 -170.74 0.56
CA TYR A 284 -46.92 -171.57 1.76
C TYR A 284 -48.02 -172.65 1.82
N ALA A 285 -49.26 -172.30 1.47
CA ALA A 285 -50.36 -173.26 1.35
C ALA A 285 -50.10 -174.30 0.22
N MET A 286 -49.58 -173.86 -0.93
CA MET A 286 -49.15 -174.75 -2.02
C MET A 286 -47.98 -175.65 -1.59
N GLY A 287 -46.97 -175.12 -0.91
CA GLY A 287 -45.82 -175.91 -0.45
C GLY A 287 -46.19 -176.96 0.61
N LYS A 288 -47.20 -176.70 1.45
CA LYS A 288 -47.77 -177.72 2.35
C LYS A 288 -48.60 -178.77 1.59
N LEU A 289 -49.31 -178.38 0.53
CA LEU A 289 -50.05 -179.31 -0.36
C LEU A 289 -49.10 -180.23 -1.15
N GLU A 290 -47.97 -179.72 -1.63
CA GLU A 290 -46.97 -180.50 -2.37
C GLU A 290 -46.27 -181.55 -1.50
N ASN A 291 -46.10 -181.29 -0.20
CA ASN A 291 -45.46 -182.22 0.74
C ASN A 291 -46.43 -183.21 1.42
N MET A 292 -47.70 -183.28 1.00
CA MET A 292 -48.62 -184.33 1.46
C MET A 292 -48.37 -185.67 0.77
N SER A 293 -48.14 -186.72 1.57
CA SER A 293 -48.06 -188.11 1.13
C SER A 293 -49.40 -188.58 0.54
N LEU A 294 -49.33 -189.45 -0.48
CA LEU A 294 -50.49 -189.92 -1.27
C LEU A 294 -51.61 -190.55 -0.40
N ILE A 295 -51.28 -191.10 0.77
CA ILE A 295 -52.25 -191.68 1.72
C ILE A 295 -53.07 -190.59 2.43
N ASP A 296 -52.50 -189.40 2.68
CA ASP A 296 -53.19 -188.31 3.36
C ASP A 296 -54.14 -187.53 2.43
N ARG A 297 -53.93 -187.58 1.10
CA ARG A 297 -54.86 -187.03 0.09
C ARG A 297 -56.12 -187.90 -0.12
N LEU A 298 -56.08 -189.19 0.24
CA LEU A 298 -57.20 -190.14 0.04
C LEU A 298 -58.18 -190.21 1.22
N PHE A 299 -57.81 -189.72 2.42
CA PHE A 299 -58.62 -189.82 3.65
C PHE A 299 -59.14 -188.48 4.21
N ASN A 300 -59.26 -187.45 3.37
CA ASN A 300 -59.98 -186.20 3.68
C ASN A 300 -59.56 -185.50 5.00
N ARG A 301 -58.30 -185.68 5.41
CA ARG A 301 -57.68 -185.00 6.56
C ARG A 301 -56.92 -183.78 6.05
N ILE A 302 -57.67 -182.75 5.67
CA ILE A 302 -57.11 -181.46 5.27
C ILE A 302 -56.64 -180.70 6.53
N PRO A 303 -55.42 -180.13 6.56
CA PRO A 303 -54.93 -179.30 7.67
C PRO A 303 -55.84 -178.08 7.93
N GLU A 304 -56.02 -177.70 9.20
CA GLU A 304 -56.90 -176.60 9.63
C GLU A 304 -56.63 -175.27 8.92
N GLU A 305 -55.38 -174.99 8.53
CA GLU A 305 -55.01 -173.71 7.90
C GLU A 305 -55.54 -173.55 6.46
N VAL A 306 -55.92 -174.66 5.80
CA VAL A 306 -56.56 -174.63 4.47
C VAL A 306 -58.07 -174.38 4.57
N LYS A 307 -58.69 -174.70 5.72
CA LYS A 307 -60.09 -174.36 5.99
C LYS A 307 -60.28 -172.86 6.28
N GLU A 308 -59.27 -172.19 6.83
CA GLU A 308 -59.30 -170.73 7.05
C GLU A 308 -59.25 -169.92 5.74
N LEU A 309 -58.67 -170.47 4.66
CA LEU A 309 -58.62 -169.80 3.36
C LEU A 309 -59.98 -169.76 2.63
N VAL A 310 -60.94 -170.61 2.98
CA VAL A 310 -62.31 -170.60 2.42
C VAL A 310 -63.24 -169.64 3.19
N ALA A 311 -62.86 -169.22 4.41
CA ALA A 311 -63.71 -168.38 5.26
C ALA A 311 -63.34 -166.88 5.25
N ALA A 312 -62.13 -166.50 4.82
CA ALA A 312 -61.70 -165.10 4.78
C ALA A 312 -62.32 -164.27 3.63
N GLU A 313 -63.05 -164.89 2.69
CA GLU A 313 -63.73 -164.20 1.58
C GLU A 313 -65.03 -163.49 2.02
N LYS A 314 -65.40 -163.53 3.31
CA LYS A 314 -66.73 -163.11 3.80
C LYS A 314 -66.77 -162.10 4.96
N ALA A 315 -65.63 -161.46 5.30
CA ALA A 315 -65.58 -160.48 6.40
C ALA A 315 -65.07 -159.08 5.99
N GLU A 316 -64.75 -158.85 4.71
CA GLU A 316 -64.29 -157.55 4.16
C GLU A 316 -65.40 -156.77 3.43
N GLU A 317 -66.66 -157.02 3.78
CA GLU A 317 -67.80 -156.16 3.45
C GLU A 317 -68.36 -155.56 4.75
N LEU A 318 -67.73 -154.50 5.27
CA LEU A 318 -68.39 -153.47 6.09
C LEU A 318 -67.44 -152.27 6.32
N THR A 319 -67.77 -151.20 5.59
CA THR A 319 -67.58 -149.75 5.88
C THR A 319 -66.20 -149.09 5.69
N GLU A 320 -66.13 -148.43 4.52
CA GLU A 320 -65.67 -147.06 4.20
C GLU A 320 -64.27 -146.56 4.61
#